data_AF-K1Z094-F1
#
_entry.id   AF-K1Z094-F1
#
_cell.length_a   1.000
_cell.length_b   1.000
_cell.length_c   1.000
_cell.angle_alpha   90.00
_cell.angle_beta   90.00
_cell.angle_gamma   90.00
#
_symmetry.space_group_name_H-M   'P 1'
#
loop_
_entity.id
_entity.type
_entity.pdbx_description
1 polymer ?
#
loop_
_entity_poly.entity_id
_entity_poly.type
_entity_poly.pdbx_seq_one_letter_code
_entity_poly.pdbx_strand_id
1 'polypeptide(L)' 'MSRIGKKIRKIPQGVTVDLKGDQLVIKGPKGQLSLKLHPRVTVATADGQLTVSVISEENTKDKALWGTFSSIIENMLEGV' A
#
# COMPACT_ATOMS: atom_id res chain seq x y z
N MET A 1 -2.47 18.40 -5.35
CA MET A 1 -3.10 17.37 -4.50
C MET A 1 -2.93 16.00 -5.17
N SER A 2 -2.34 15.01 -4.50
CA SER A 2 -2.24 13.66 -5.06
C SER A 2 -3.57 12.93 -4.82
N ARG A 3 -4.41 12.83 -5.85
CA ARG A 3 -5.74 12.20 -5.78
C ARG A 3 -5.70 10.68 -5.65
N ILE A 4 -4.56 10.07 -6.03
CA ILE A 4 -4.40 8.61 -6.11
C ILE A 4 -3.94 8.04 -4.77
N GLY A 5 -3.01 8.71 -4.10
CA GLY A 5 -2.44 8.21 -2.85
C GLY A 5 -3.42 8.21 -1.66
N LYS A 6 -4.32 9.21 -1.57
CA LYS A 6 -5.30 9.32 -0.47
C LYS A 6 -6.48 8.37 -0.60
N LYS A 7 -6.47 7.47 -1.58
CA LYS A 7 -7.51 6.48 -1.77
C LYS A 7 -7.38 5.38 -0.73
N ILE A 8 -8.45 5.22 0.04
CA ILE A 8 -8.64 4.08 0.92
C ILE A 8 -8.98 2.88 0.03
N ARG A 9 -8.20 1.79 0.13
CA ARG A 9 -8.39 0.56 -0.64
C ARG A 9 -9.06 -0.47 0.23
N LYS A 10 -10.10 -1.14 -0.25
CA LYS A 10 -10.69 -2.26 0.47
C LYS A 10 -9.85 -3.51 0.23
N ILE A 11 -9.56 -4.24 1.29
CA ILE A 11 -8.87 -5.52 1.22
C ILE A 11 -9.90 -6.57 0.80
N PRO A 12 -9.70 -7.31 -0.30
CA PRO A 12 -10.61 -8.37 -0.73
C PRO A 12 -10.73 -9.48 0.32
N GLN A 13 -11.88 -10.15 0.39
CA GLN A 13 -12.04 -11.30 1.28
C GLN A 13 -11.06 -12.42 0.89
N GLY A 14 -10.34 -12.95 1.87
CA GLY A 14 -9.31 -13.97 1.66
C GLY A 14 -7.91 -13.42 1.40
N VAL A 15 -7.73 -12.09 1.38
CA VAL A 15 -6.42 -11.45 1.29
C VAL A 15 -5.98 -10.93 2.67
N THR A 16 -4.78 -11.31 3.08
CA THR A 16 -4.14 -10.88 4.33
C THR A 16 -2.97 -9.96 4.02
N VAL A 17 -2.91 -8.83 4.71
CA VAL A 17 -1.80 -7.87 4.59
C VAL A 17 -1.01 -7.89 5.88
N ASP A 18 0.23 -8.35 5.79
CA ASP A 18 1.22 -8.38 6.86
C ASP A 18 2.22 -7.23 6.64
N LEU A 19 2.47 -6.41 7.67
CA LEU A 19 3.46 -5.34 7.60
C LEU A 19 4.59 -5.63 8.59
N LYS A 20 5.77 -5.96 8.07
CA LYS A 20 6.98 -6.30 8.84
C LYS A 20 8.00 -5.19 8.69
N GLY A 21 7.88 -4.15 9.53
CA GLY A 21 8.77 -2.99 9.48
C GLY A 21 8.66 -2.26 8.14
N ASP A 22 9.72 -2.31 7.34
CA ASP A 22 9.78 -1.75 5.97
C ASP A 22 9.32 -2.73 4.88
N GLN A 23 8.86 -3.94 5.21
CA GLN A 23 8.38 -4.90 4.22
C GLN A 23 6.88 -5.17 4.35
N LEU A 24 6.15 -4.91 3.27
CA LEU A 24 4.73 -5.25 3.11
C LEU A 24 4.63 -6.63 2.46
N VAL A 25 3.89 -7.55 3.07
CA VAL A 25 3.62 -8.87 2.52
C VAL A 25 2.11 -9.03 2.38
N ILE A 26 1.66 -9.29 1.17
CA ILE A 26 0.26 -9.50 0.84
C ILE A 26 0.09 -10.97 0.46
N LYS A 27 -0.77 -11.68 1.17
CA LYS A 27 -1.08 -13.09 0.94
C LYS A 27 -2.50 -13.21 0.45
N GLY A 28 -2.73 -13.98 -0.60
CA GLY A 28 -4.06 -14.28 -1.13
C GLY A 28 -4.15 -15.73 -1.59
N PRO A 29 -5.31 -16.12 -2.15
CA PRO A 29 -5.57 -17.49 -2.60
C PRO A 29 -4.63 -17.98 -3.73
N LYS A 30 -4.08 -17.08 -4.54
CA LYS A 30 -3.19 -17.39 -5.67
C LYS A 30 -1.70 -17.37 -5.29
N GLY A 31 -1.35 -16.88 -4.09
CA GLY A 31 0.02 -16.87 -3.61
C GLY A 31 0.31 -15.73 -2.63
N GLN A 32 1.59 -15.38 -2.50
CA GLN A 32 2.05 -14.27 -1.67
C GLN A 32 2.97 -13.35 -2.46
N LEU A 33 2.82 -12.04 -2.26
CA LEU A 33 3.67 -11.02 -2.84
C LEU A 33 4.28 -10.18 -1.72
N SER A 34 5.58 -9.94 -1.80
CA SER A 34 6.30 -9.10 -0.85
C SER A 34 6.85 -7.86 -1.55
N LEU A 35 6.59 -6.69 -0.97
CA LEU A 35 7.05 -5.40 -1.43
C LEU A 35 7.86 -4.71 -0.32
N LYS A 36 9.05 -4.23 -0.66
CA LYS A 36 9.81 -3.37 0.24
C LYS A 36 9.29 -1.93 0.13
N LEU A 37 8.77 -1.40 1.23
CA LEU A 37 8.31 -0.03 1.35
C LEU A 37 9.52 0.91 1.46
N HIS A 38 9.41 2.07 0.82
CA HIS A 38 10.38 3.14 1.01
C HIS A 38 10.22 3.71 2.43
N PRO A 39 11.30 4.09 3.14
CA PRO A 39 11.21 4.63 4.51
C PRO A 39 10.38 5.92 4.65
N ARG A 40 10.00 6.54 3.52
CA ARG A 40 9.16 7.74 3.48
C ARG A 40 7.69 7.44 3.24
N VAL A 41 7.34 6.16 3.07
CA VAL A 41 5.99 5.65 2.81
C VAL A 41 5.55 4.82 4.00
N THR A 42 4.39 5.13 4.54
CA THR A 42 3.76 4.41 5.63
C THR A 42 2.47 3.79 5.13
N VAL A 43 2.24 2.53 5.46
CA VAL A 43 0.99 1.84 5.13
C VAL A 43 0.29 1.49 6.43
N ALA A 44 -1.00 1.78 6.51
CA ALA A 44 -1.85 1.47 7.65
C ALA A 44 -3.01 0.60 7.17
N THR A 45 -3.37 -0.41 7.95
CA THR A 45 -4.54 -1.24 7.71
C THR A 45 -5.53 -1.07 8.87
N ALA A 46 -6.77 -0.73 8.57
CA ALA A 46 -7.84 -0.52 9.54
C ALA A 46 -9.17 -1.04 8.98
N ASP A 47 -9.90 -1.86 9.74
CA ASP A 47 -11.25 -2.35 9.39
C ASP A 47 -11.36 -2.97 7.98
N GLY A 48 -10.37 -3.77 7.57
CA GLY A 48 -10.35 -4.36 6.22
C GLY A 48 -10.10 -3.35 5.10
N GLN A 49 -9.58 -2.17 5.45
CA GLN A 49 -9.17 -1.14 4.52
C GLN A 49 -7.67 -0.85 4.67
N LEU A 50 -7.02 -0.55 3.55
CA LEU A 50 -5.61 -0.22 3.45
C LEU A 50 -5.48 1.24 3.03
N THR A 51 -4.74 2.01 3.82
CA THR A 51 -4.42 3.40 3.57
C THR A 51 -2.91 3.54 3.43
N VAL A 52 -2.48 4.18 2.34
CA VAL A 52 -1.07 4.54 2.14
C VAL A 52 -0.91 6.02 2.48
N SER A 53 0.17 6.37 3.16
CA SER A 53 0.52 7.74 3.53
C SER A 53 2.02 7.97 3.31
N VAL A 54 2.43 9.23 3.22
CA VAL A 54 3.85 9.61 3.09
C VAL A 54 4.22 10.67 4.11
N ILE A 55 5.51 10.76 4.45
CA ILE A 55 6.00 11.66 5.49
C ILE A 55 5.69 13.14 5.18
N SER A 56 5.83 13.55 3.92
CA SER A 56 5.56 14.93 3.51
C SER A 56 4.67 14.94 2.27
N GLU A 57 3.45 15.45 2.42
CA GLU A 57 2.55 15.66 1.28
C GLU A 57 2.99 16.85 0.42
N GLU A 58 3.88 17.72 0.90
CA GLU A 58 4.32 18.91 0.17
C GLU A 58 5.44 18.60 -0.83
N ASN A 59 6.30 17.63 -0.51
CA ASN A 59 7.41 17.25 -1.37
C ASN A 59 6.94 16.47 -2.60
N THR A 60 7.30 16.94 -3.79
CA THR A 60 6.96 16.32 -5.08
C THR A 60 7.44 14.88 -5.19
N LYS A 61 8.62 14.56 -4.64
CA LYS A 61 9.17 13.19 -4.65
C LYS A 61 8.32 12.24 -3.80
N ASP A 62 7.94 12.69 -2.60
CA ASP A 62 7.10 11.91 -1.69
C ASP A 62 5.70 11.70 -2.28
N LYS A 63 5.12 12.71 -2.92
CA LYS A 63 3.86 12.56 -3.67
C LYS A 63 3.95 11.54 -4.82
N ALA A 64 5.06 11.50 -5.54
CA ALA A 64 5.28 10.53 -6.62
C ALA A 64 5.35 9.11 -6.05
N LEU A 65 6.14 8.91 -4.99
CA LEU A 65 6.22 7.64 -4.26
C LEU A 65 4.83 7.21 -3.78
N TRP A 66 4.05 8.14 -3.21
CA TRP A 66 2.71 7.85 -2.73
C TRP A 66 1.80 7.26 -3.80
N GLY A 67 1.81 7.83 -5.01
CA GLY A 67 1.06 7.33 -6.15
C GLY A 67 1.55 5.95 -6.60
N THR A 68 2.87 5.80 -6.77
CA THR A 68 3.49 4.55 -7.21
C THR A 68 3.19 3.39 -6.26
N PHE A 69 3.41 3.57 -4.96
CA PHE A 69 3.14 2.54 -3.96
C PHE A 69 1.65 2.21 -3.85
N SER A 70 0.76 3.20 -3.98
CA SER A 70 -0.68 2.95 -3.99
C SER A 70 -1.11 2.06 -5.17
N SER A 71 -0.61 2.33 -6.38
CA SER A 71 -0.88 1.50 -7.55
C SER A 71 -0.27 0.10 -7.45
N ILE A 72 0.96 -0.02 -6.94
CA ILE A 72 1.60 -1.33 -6.75
C ILE A 72 0.79 -2.19 -5.78
N ILE A 73 0.37 -1.62 -4.64
CA ILE A 73 -0.42 -2.36 -3.65
C ILE A 73 -1.78 -2.76 -4.21
N GLU A 74 -2.44 -1.89 -4.97
CA GLU A 74 -3.69 -2.20 -5.66
C GLU A 74 -3.53 -3.39 -6.63
N ASN A 75 -2.47 -3.37 -7.45
CA ASN A 75 -2.17 -4.48 -8.35
C ASN A 75 -1.83 -5.78 -7.61
N MET A 76 -1.13 -5.68 -6.47
CA MET A 76 -0.84 -6.84 -5.63
C MET A 76 -2.13 -7.42 -5.03
N LEU A 77 -3.04 -6.59 -4.52
CA LEU A 77 -4.32 -7.04 -3.95
C LEU A 77 -5.21 -7.72 -5.01
N GLU A 78 -5.19 -7.25 -6.26
CA GLU A 78 -5.94 -7.86 -7.37
C GLU A 78 -5.26 -9.14 -7.92
N GLY A 79 -3.92 -9.20 -7.84
CA GLY A 79 -3.12 -10.29 -8.38
C GLY A 79 -2.98 -11.52 -7.48
N VAL A 80 -3.14 -11.38 -6.15
CA VAL A 80 -3.02 -12.50 -5.19
C VAL A 80 -4.29 -13.29 -4.98
#